data_AF-A0A180EWG7-F1
#
_entry.id   AF-A0A180EWG7-F1
#
_cell.length_a   1.000
_cell.length_b   1.000
_cell.length_c   1.000
_cell.angle_alpha   90.00
_cell.angle_beta   90.00
_cell.angle_gamma   90.00
#
_symmetry.space_group_name_H-M   'P 1'
#
loop_
_entity.id
_entity.type
_entity.pdbx_description
1 polymer ?
#
loop_
_entity_poly.entity_id
_entity_poly.type
_entity_poly.pdbx_seq_one_letter_code
_entity_poly.pdbx_strand_id
1 'polypeptide(L)'
;MTKVIKLSSLVQDDKNFNRHTAEGMELLENSIRKTGIIESITVSSDNKIISGNARQEKMREVLGDAVPIIVDTDGTKPIIIRRSDIHSDTKEFYEAAILANTVSKNNINLNDNLIRSVAVEQYDIQVEDLGVGEIITEKQLKEINDAKTMEIVAYRKVHVLLSFSPEKMIEIQDILKQLKENPDIEYEQGAN
;
A
#
# COMPACT_ATOMS: atom_id res chain seq x y z
N MET A 1 13.35 32.17 27.91
CA MET A 1 12.67 32.55 26.65
C MET A 1 12.10 31.27 26.07
N THR A 2 10.80 31.22 25.76
CA THR A 2 10.22 30.06 25.07
C THR A 2 10.81 30.01 23.67
N LYS A 3 11.47 28.91 23.31
CA LYS A 3 12.08 28.74 21.98
C LYS A 3 10.95 28.74 20.95
N VAL A 4 10.98 29.68 20.00
CA VAL A 4 10.02 29.68 18.90
C VAL A 4 10.32 28.48 18.02
N ILE A 5 9.39 27.53 17.98
CA ILE A 5 9.46 26.37 17.09
C ILE A 5 8.93 26.81 15.72
N LYS A 6 9.63 26.46 14.66
CA LYS A 6 9.20 26.68 13.28
C LYS A 6 8.73 25.36 12.68
N LEU A 7 7.87 25.40 11.68
CA LEU A 7 7.43 24.19 10.99
C LEU A 7 8.60 23.38 10.41
N SER A 8 9.64 24.07 9.90
CA SER A 8 10.88 23.45 9.41
C SER A 8 11.77 22.81 10.47
N SER A 9 11.54 23.10 11.75
CA SER A 9 12.28 22.47 12.85
C SER A 9 11.67 21.15 13.33
N LEU A 10 10.48 20.78 12.83
CA LEU A 10 9.90 19.45 13.06
C LEU A 10 10.58 18.42 12.16
N VAL A 11 10.80 17.22 12.70
CA VAL A 11 11.60 16.16 12.07
C VAL A 11 10.67 15.13 11.44
N GLN A 12 10.77 14.91 10.14
CA GLN A 12 10.08 13.83 9.45
C GLN A 12 10.49 12.47 10.01
N ASP A 13 9.57 11.51 10.01
CA ASP A 13 9.92 10.14 10.39
C ASP A 13 10.62 9.40 9.25
N ASP A 14 11.90 9.07 9.45
CA ASP A 14 12.70 8.28 8.53
C ASP A 14 12.19 6.83 8.40
N LYS A 15 11.36 6.37 9.33
CA LYS A 15 10.66 5.08 9.30
C LYS A 15 9.15 5.22 9.08
N ASN A 16 8.70 6.26 8.38
CA ASN A 16 7.29 6.46 8.06
C ASN A 16 6.70 5.25 7.31
N PHE A 17 5.73 4.58 7.92
CA PHE A 17 5.09 3.38 7.38
C PHE A 17 4.17 3.65 6.20
N ASN A 18 3.75 4.89 5.97
CA ASN A 18 2.99 5.26 4.76
C ASN A 18 3.92 5.92 3.74
N ARG A 19 4.11 5.28 2.58
CA ARG A 19 4.88 5.85 1.46
C ARG A 19 4.19 7.02 0.77
N HIS A 20 2.89 7.16 1.03
CA HIS A 20 2.01 8.07 0.32
C HIS A 20 1.83 7.69 -1.16
N THR A 21 0.89 8.35 -1.81
CA THR A 21 0.69 8.29 -3.27
C THR A 21 0.88 9.68 -3.86
N ALA A 22 1.31 9.78 -5.12
CA ALA A 22 1.46 11.08 -5.78
C ALA A 22 0.11 11.83 -5.85
N GLU A 23 -0.95 11.13 -6.23
CA GLU A 23 -2.32 11.68 -6.27
C GLU A 23 -2.77 12.19 -4.90
N GLY A 24 -2.55 11.41 -3.84
CA GLY A 24 -2.91 11.81 -2.49
C GLY A 24 -2.12 13.04 -2.01
N MET A 25 -0.85 13.16 -2.42
CA MET A 25 0.00 14.31 -2.08
C MET A 25 -0.47 15.59 -2.80
N GLU A 26 -0.84 15.48 -4.08
CA GLU A 26 -1.42 16.59 -4.84
C GLU A 26 -2.79 17.00 -4.26
N LEU A 27 -3.64 16.03 -3.95
CA LEU A 27 -4.95 16.27 -3.35
C LEU A 27 -4.82 16.94 -1.97
N LEU A 28 -3.82 16.55 -1.18
CA LEU A 28 -3.52 17.17 0.10
C LEU A 28 -3.08 18.63 -0.05
N GLU A 29 -2.19 18.92 -1.00
CA GLU A 29 -1.78 20.29 -1.28
C GLU A 29 -2.99 21.15 -1.68
N ASN A 30 -3.81 20.65 -2.60
CA ASN A 30 -5.05 21.32 -3.01
C ASN A 30 -5.99 21.53 -1.82
N SER A 31 -6.12 20.54 -0.93
CA SER A 31 -6.92 20.67 0.29
C SER A 31 -6.44 21.80 1.19
N ILE A 32 -5.12 21.90 1.44
CA ILE A 32 -4.54 22.96 2.26
C ILE A 32 -4.77 24.34 1.63
N ARG A 33 -4.55 24.46 0.30
CA ARG A 33 -4.76 25.73 -0.41
C ARG A 33 -6.22 26.16 -0.43
N LYS A 34 -7.14 25.21 -0.58
CA LYS A 34 -8.57 25.48 -0.77
C LYS A 34 -9.31 25.72 0.55
N THR A 35 -8.99 24.94 1.57
CA THR A 35 -9.75 24.93 2.83
C THR A 35 -8.91 25.33 4.05
N GLY A 36 -7.63 25.63 3.85
CA GLY A 36 -6.68 25.82 4.95
C GLY A 36 -6.35 24.50 5.65
N ILE A 37 -5.81 24.61 6.86
CA ILE A 37 -5.52 23.45 7.70
C ILE A 37 -6.81 23.01 8.40
N ILE A 38 -7.23 21.77 8.12
CA ILE A 38 -8.40 21.14 8.75
C ILE A 38 -7.94 20.14 9.82
N GLU A 39 -6.94 19.32 9.52
CA GLU A 39 -6.41 18.31 10.43
C GLU A 39 -5.00 18.69 10.92
N SER A 40 -4.73 18.42 12.20
CA SER A 40 -3.41 18.63 12.80
C SER A 40 -2.44 17.49 12.51
N ILE A 41 -1.21 17.67 12.98
CA ILE A 41 -0.15 16.67 13.05
C ILE A 41 0.14 16.37 14.52
N THR A 42 0.74 15.21 14.79
CA THR A 42 1.21 14.83 16.12
C THR A 42 2.70 14.55 16.06
N VAL A 43 3.45 15.10 17.02
CA VAL A 43 4.88 14.88 17.17
C VAL A 43 5.19 14.22 18.51
N SER A 44 6.28 13.47 18.57
CA SER A 44 6.89 13.00 19.81
C SER A 44 7.53 14.16 20.59
N SER A 45 7.92 13.89 21.83
CA SER A 45 8.56 14.86 22.73
C SER A 45 9.87 15.46 22.19
N ASP A 46 10.51 14.78 21.23
CA ASP A 46 11.71 15.23 20.52
C ASP A 46 11.42 15.86 19.14
N ASN A 47 10.16 16.24 18.88
CA ASN A 47 9.65 16.90 17.66
C ASN A 47 9.69 16.04 16.39
N LYS A 48 9.76 14.71 16.52
CA LYS A 48 9.64 13.79 15.39
C LYS A 48 8.18 13.50 15.10
N ILE A 49 7.79 13.49 13.82
CA ILE A 49 6.39 13.32 13.42
C ILE A 49 5.94 11.88 13.70
N ILE A 50 4.90 11.72 14.53
CA ILE A 50 4.20 10.44 14.76
C ILE A 50 3.09 10.27 13.72
N SER A 51 2.32 11.33 13.48
CA SER A 51 1.19 11.33 12.54
C SER A 51 1.15 12.62 11.73
N GLY A 52 0.90 12.47 10.43
CA GLY A 52 0.80 13.59 9.50
C GLY A 52 2.12 13.97 8.80
N ASN A 53 3.00 13.00 8.50
CA ASN A 53 4.23 13.22 7.71
C ASN A 53 3.95 13.99 6.41
N ALA A 54 3.05 13.49 5.56
CA ALA A 54 2.58 14.18 4.36
C ALA A 54 2.02 15.59 4.62
N ARG A 55 1.25 15.76 5.71
CA ARG A 55 0.68 17.07 6.09
C ARG A 55 1.76 18.07 6.44
N GLN A 56 2.76 17.67 7.22
CA GLN A 56 3.86 18.55 7.58
C GLN A 56 4.68 18.95 6.36
N GLU A 57 4.95 18.00 5.46
CA GLU A 57 5.64 18.28 4.19
C GLU A 57 4.88 19.31 3.35
N LYS A 58 3.59 19.08 3.08
CA LYS A 58 2.78 19.99 2.28
C LYS A 58 2.49 21.32 2.96
N MET A 59 2.35 21.36 4.29
CA MET A 59 2.28 22.62 5.02
C MET A 59 3.56 23.44 4.84
N ARG A 60 4.74 22.82 4.85
CA ARG A 60 6.01 23.54 4.60
C ARG A 60 6.09 24.08 3.19
N GLU A 61 5.66 23.32 2.19
CA GLU A 61 5.64 23.77 0.80
C GLU A 61 4.67 24.94 0.59
N VAL A 62 3.48 24.88 1.19
CA VAL A 62 2.43 25.89 0.99
C VAL A 62 2.61 27.13 1.87
N LEU A 63 3.05 26.96 3.11
CA LEU A 63 3.10 28.01 4.14
C LEU A 63 4.53 28.44 4.49
N GLY A 64 5.56 27.77 3.98
CA GLY A 64 6.95 28.02 4.32
C GLY A 64 7.26 27.72 5.79
N ASP A 65 7.96 28.66 6.42
CA ASP A 65 8.47 28.56 7.80
C ASP A 65 7.49 29.13 8.84
N ALA A 66 6.19 28.95 8.62
CA ALA A 66 5.16 29.37 9.55
C ALA A 66 5.44 28.84 10.97
N VAL A 67 5.12 29.65 11.98
CA VAL A 67 5.21 29.26 13.39
C VAL A 67 3.94 28.48 13.74
N PRO A 68 4.02 27.17 14.01
CA PRO A 68 2.84 26.39 14.39
C PRO A 68 2.38 26.73 15.81
N ILE A 69 1.10 26.49 16.07
CA ILE A 69 0.58 26.41 17.44
C ILE A 69 0.90 25.00 17.96
N ILE A 70 1.67 24.92 19.05
CA ILE A 70 2.03 23.65 19.69
C ILE A 70 1.32 23.56 21.03
N VAL A 71 0.71 22.41 21.27
CA VAL A 71 0.05 22.08 22.54
C VAL A 71 0.71 20.83 23.08
N ASP A 72 1.50 20.97 24.14
CA ASP A 72 2.07 19.82 24.84
C ASP A 72 0.96 19.06 25.56
N THR A 73 0.90 17.75 25.32
CA THR A 73 -0.12 16.86 25.86
C THR A 73 0.49 15.50 26.14
N ASP A 74 -0.02 14.81 27.16
CA ASP A 74 0.28 13.41 27.48
C ASP A 74 -0.74 12.43 26.86
N GLY A 75 -1.68 12.95 26.08
CA GLY A 75 -2.74 12.17 25.44
C GLY A 75 -3.94 11.84 26.34
N THR A 76 -3.97 12.29 27.60
CA THR A 76 -5.07 12.00 28.53
C THR A 76 -6.30 12.90 28.35
N LYS A 77 -6.14 14.03 27.65
CA LYS A 77 -7.22 14.99 27.36
C LYS A 77 -7.35 15.25 25.87
N PRO A 78 -8.59 15.41 25.35
CA PRO A 78 -8.79 15.70 23.94
C PRO A 78 -8.36 17.13 23.60
N ILE A 79 -7.73 17.30 22.43
CA ILE A 79 -7.45 18.60 21.82
C ILE A 79 -8.44 18.82 20.68
N ILE A 80 -9.26 19.88 20.79
CA ILE A 80 -10.28 20.23 19.79
C ILE A 80 -9.80 21.43 18.98
N ILE A 81 -9.72 21.25 17.65
CA ILE A 81 -9.43 22.34 16.72
C ILE A 81 -10.74 22.91 16.22
N ARG A 82 -10.96 24.20 16.44
CA ARG A 82 -12.14 24.90 15.95
C ARG A 82 -11.74 25.95 14.92
N ARG A 83 -12.27 25.82 13.70
CA ARG A 83 -12.20 26.85 12.66
C ARG A 83 -13.29 27.88 12.91
N SER A 84 -12.92 29.04 13.43
CA SER A 84 -13.86 30.13 13.74
C SER A 84 -14.43 30.82 12.50
N ASP A 85 -13.80 30.58 11.34
CA ASP A 85 -14.12 31.16 10.03
C ASP A 85 -15.01 30.27 9.16
N ILE A 86 -15.11 28.96 9.47
CA ILE A 86 -15.94 28.02 8.71
C ILE A 86 -17.26 27.77 9.47
N HIS A 87 -18.38 28.14 8.85
CA HIS A 87 -19.72 27.85 9.35
C HIS A 87 -20.27 26.53 8.77
N SER A 88 -21.06 25.80 9.56
CA SER A 88 -21.75 24.60 9.10
C SER A 88 -22.69 24.90 7.92
N ASP A 89 -23.00 23.86 7.14
CA ASP A 89 -23.94 23.94 6.01
C ASP A 89 -23.55 24.93 4.91
N THR A 90 -22.28 25.31 4.86
CA THR A 90 -21.70 26.08 3.77
C THR A 90 -20.96 25.18 2.78
N LYS A 91 -20.75 25.67 1.56
CA LYS A 91 -19.93 24.97 0.56
C LYS A 91 -18.53 24.64 1.10
N GLU A 92 -17.88 25.60 1.75
CA GLU A 92 -16.54 25.42 2.31
C GLU A 92 -16.50 24.32 3.38
N PHE A 93 -17.51 24.28 4.26
CA PHE A 93 -17.64 23.21 5.25
C PHE A 93 -17.72 21.82 4.60
N TYR A 94 -18.58 21.65 3.60
CA TYR A 94 -18.73 20.37 2.91
C TYR A 94 -17.48 19.99 2.10
N GLU A 95 -16.83 20.96 1.45
CA GLU A 95 -15.57 20.71 0.74
C GLU A 95 -14.46 20.28 1.71
N ALA A 96 -14.32 20.95 2.86
CA ALA A 96 -13.36 20.58 3.91
C ALA A 96 -13.64 19.19 4.47
N ALA A 97 -14.91 18.86 4.75
CA ALA A 97 -15.30 17.56 5.28
C ALA A 97 -15.03 16.42 4.29
N ILE A 98 -15.31 16.61 3.00
CA ILE A 98 -15.01 15.63 1.97
C ILE A 98 -13.49 15.46 1.84
N LEU A 99 -12.75 16.56 1.72
CA LEU A 99 -11.31 16.53 1.53
C LEU A 99 -10.56 15.86 2.68
N ALA A 100 -10.97 16.09 3.94
CA ALA A 100 -10.38 15.43 5.11
C ALA A 100 -10.42 13.89 5.00
N ASN A 101 -11.46 13.34 4.39
CA ASN A 101 -11.63 11.90 4.21
C ASN A 101 -10.97 11.41 2.91
N THR A 102 -11.17 12.11 1.80
CA THR A 102 -10.67 11.67 0.50
C THR A 102 -9.16 11.80 0.37
N VAL A 103 -8.54 12.80 1.00
CA VAL A 103 -7.07 12.90 1.06
C VAL A 103 -6.52 11.65 1.74
N SER A 104 -7.00 11.33 2.94
CA SER A 104 -6.55 10.15 3.69
C SER A 104 -6.74 8.86 2.88
N LYS A 105 -7.91 8.66 2.27
CA LYS A 105 -8.20 7.48 1.43
C LYS A 105 -7.23 7.33 0.27
N ASN A 106 -6.98 8.41 -0.48
CA ASN A 106 -6.14 8.34 -1.68
C ASN A 106 -4.64 8.37 -1.34
N ASN A 107 -4.26 8.86 -0.16
CA ASN A 107 -2.87 9.03 0.24
C ASN A 107 -2.31 7.81 0.99
N ILE A 108 -3.11 6.82 1.39
CA ILE A 108 -2.60 5.62 2.07
C ILE A 108 -1.95 4.66 1.06
N ASN A 109 -0.67 4.38 1.29
CA ASN A 109 0.14 3.38 0.58
C ASN A 109 1.15 2.81 1.58
N LEU A 110 0.72 1.79 2.33
CA LEU A 110 1.53 1.22 3.41
C LEU A 110 2.78 0.51 2.87
N ASN A 111 3.86 0.61 3.64
CA ASN A 111 5.12 -0.04 3.36
C ASN A 111 5.22 -1.35 4.14
N ASP A 112 4.59 -2.41 3.63
CA ASP A 112 4.50 -3.70 4.33
C ASP A 112 5.89 -4.26 4.70
N ASN A 113 6.90 -4.06 3.85
CA ASN A 113 8.27 -4.49 4.14
C ASN A 113 8.89 -3.70 5.31
N LEU A 114 8.63 -2.40 5.40
CA LEU A 114 9.09 -1.57 6.52
C LEU A 114 8.32 -1.89 7.81
N ILE A 115 7.00 -2.11 7.71
CA ILE A 115 6.18 -2.56 8.84
C ILE A 115 6.69 -3.91 9.34
N ARG A 116 6.95 -4.87 8.46
CA ARG A 116 7.54 -6.17 8.83
C ARG A 116 8.88 -6.00 9.55
N SER A 117 9.84 -5.35 8.90
CA SER A 117 11.22 -5.26 9.42
C SER A 117 11.33 -4.42 10.70
N VAL A 118 10.52 -3.38 10.84
CA VAL A 118 10.56 -2.50 12.02
C VAL A 118 9.54 -2.93 13.05
N ALA A 119 8.25 -2.92 12.74
CA ALA A 119 7.22 -3.17 13.74
C ALA A 119 7.26 -4.62 14.23
N VAL A 120 7.26 -5.60 13.31
CA VAL A 120 7.21 -7.03 13.68
C VAL A 120 8.58 -7.52 14.15
N GLU A 121 9.62 -7.42 13.31
CA GLU A 121 10.90 -8.06 13.58
C GLU A 121 11.75 -7.33 14.64
N GLN A 122 11.76 -5.99 14.61
CA GLN A 122 12.56 -5.20 15.56
C GLN A 122 11.86 -4.97 16.90
N TYR A 123 10.53 -4.77 16.88
CA TYR A 123 9.77 -4.36 18.06
C TYR A 123 8.69 -5.36 18.52
N ASP A 124 8.52 -6.50 17.84
CA ASP A 124 7.56 -7.55 18.20
C ASP A 124 6.11 -7.05 18.32
N ILE A 125 5.73 -6.10 17.45
CA ILE A 125 4.40 -5.51 17.42
C ILE A 125 3.42 -6.44 16.70
N GLN A 126 2.27 -6.72 17.33
CA GLN A 126 1.13 -7.40 16.71
C GLN A 126 0.41 -6.41 15.79
N VAL A 127 0.74 -6.43 14.50
CA VAL A 127 0.29 -5.40 13.54
C VAL A 127 -1.17 -5.59 13.12
N GLU A 128 -1.72 -6.79 13.31
CA GLU A 128 -3.12 -7.14 13.05
C GLU A 128 -4.07 -6.34 13.96
N ASP A 129 -3.69 -6.16 15.23
CA ASP A 129 -4.42 -5.33 16.20
C ASP A 129 -4.41 -3.84 15.82
N LEU A 130 -3.46 -3.43 14.95
CA LEU A 130 -3.33 -2.07 14.42
C LEU A 130 -4.05 -1.88 13.08
N GLY A 131 -4.81 -2.89 12.63
CA GLY A 131 -5.56 -2.85 11.37
C GLY A 131 -4.71 -3.05 10.12
N VAL A 132 -3.48 -3.52 10.27
CA VAL A 132 -2.65 -3.97 9.15
C VAL A 132 -3.07 -5.40 8.83
N GLY A 133 -3.36 -5.68 7.55
CA GLY A 133 -3.69 -7.05 7.11
C GLY A 133 -2.52 -8.01 7.36
N GLU A 134 -2.78 -9.33 7.30
CA GLU A 134 -1.74 -10.33 7.51
C GLU A 134 -0.49 -10.05 6.65
N ILE A 135 0.61 -9.73 7.32
CA ILE A 135 1.91 -9.56 6.67
C ILE A 135 2.63 -10.90 6.73
N ILE A 136 2.62 -11.63 5.61
CA ILE A 136 3.33 -12.91 5.51
C ILE A 136 4.83 -12.67 5.74
N THR A 137 5.42 -13.21 6.79
CA THR A 137 6.86 -13.08 7.06
C THR A 137 7.71 -13.78 6.01
N GLU A 138 8.99 -13.42 5.83
CA GLU A 138 9.90 -14.16 4.94
C GLU A 138 9.98 -15.65 5.32
N LYS A 139 9.91 -15.94 6.62
CA LYS A 139 9.84 -17.31 7.14
C LYS A 139 8.56 -18.03 6.69
N GLN A 140 7.40 -17.40 6.82
CA GLN A 140 6.14 -17.98 6.34
C GLN A 140 6.08 -18.08 4.81
N LEU A 141 6.62 -17.11 4.08
CA LEU A 141 6.79 -17.15 2.62
C LEU A 141 7.67 -18.34 2.22
N LYS A 142 8.77 -18.56 2.94
CA LYS A 142 9.66 -19.70 2.74
C LYS A 142 8.95 -21.01 3.07
N GLU A 143 8.24 -21.11 4.19
CA GLU A 143 7.44 -22.29 4.54
C GLU A 143 6.33 -22.58 3.50
N ILE A 144 5.67 -21.55 2.97
CA ILE A 144 4.69 -21.67 1.88
C ILE A 144 5.35 -22.13 0.58
N ASN A 145 6.51 -21.59 0.24
CA ASN A 145 7.26 -21.97 -0.96
C ASN A 145 7.84 -23.39 -0.85
N ASP A 146 8.39 -23.74 0.32
CA ASP A 146 8.89 -25.07 0.64
C ASP A 146 7.73 -26.09 0.60
N ALA A 147 6.53 -25.72 1.10
CA ALA A 147 5.32 -26.53 0.97
C ALA A 147 4.77 -26.61 -0.46
N LYS A 148 5.00 -25.58 -1.29
CA LYS A 148 4.66 -25.54 -2.73
C LYS A 148 5.73 -26.13 -3.63
N THR A 149 6.84 -26.61 -3.09
CA THR A 149 7.78 -27.41 -3.87
C THR A 149 7.17 -28.79 -4.04
N MET A 150 6.18 -28.88 -4.95
CA MET A 150 5.82 -30.16 -5.56
C MET A 150 7.14 -30.77 -6.03
N GLU A 151 7.42 -32.01 -5.62
CA GLU A 151 8.49 -32.79 -6.23
C GLU A 151 8.36 -32.63 -7.75
N ILE A 152 9.33 -31.99 -8.39
CA ILE A 152 9.44 -32.01 -9.84
C ILE A 152 9.82 -33.44 -10.18
N VAL A 153 8.82 -34.32 -10.27
CA VAL A 153 9.01 -35.66 -10.78
C VAL A 153 9.42 -35.48 -12.23
N ALA A 154 10.59 -36.02 -12.62
CA ALA A 154 11.03 -36.01 -14.00
C ALA A 154 9.88 -36.50 -14.90
N TYR A 155 9.54 -35.72 -15.93
CA TYR A 155 8.46 -36.01 -16.87
C TYR A 155 8.55 -37.49 -17.30
N ARG A 156 7.62 -38.34 -16.85
CA ARG A 156 7.45 -39.67 -17.43
C ARG A 156 6.73 -39.46 -18.76
N LYS A 157 7.41 -39.68 -19.88
CA LYS A 157 6.76 -39.73 -21.19
C LYS A 157 5.63 -40.77 -21.14
N VAL A 158 4.41 -40.34 -21.47
CA VAL A 158 3.24 -41.22 -21.57
C VAL A 158 2.98 -41.44 -23.05
N HIS A 159 3.02 -42.71 -23.49
CA HIS A 159 2.69 -43.07 -24.86
C HIS A 159 1.19 -43.38 -24.97
N VAL A 160 0.51 -42.72 -25.91
CA VAL A 160 -0.91 -42.97 -26.22
C VAL A 160 -1.01 -43.49 -27.64
N LEU A 161 -1.55 -44.70 -27.80
CA LEU A 161 -1.86 -45.27 -29.11
C LEU A 161 -3.33 -45.03 -29.44
N LEU A 162 -3.59 -44.37 -30.57
CA LEU A 162 -4.93 -44.13 -31.08
C LEU A 162 -5.11 -44.94 -32.38
N SER A 163 -6.24 -45.64 -32.48
CA SER A 163 -6.62 -46.39 -33.68
C SER A 163 -8.03 -45.99 -34.08
N PHE A 164 -8.20 -45.64 -35.35
CA PHE A 164 -9.45 -45.16 -35.91
C PHE A 164 -9.51 -45.53 -37.40
N SER A 165 -10.71 -45.48 -37.99
CA SER A 165 -10.89 -45.80 -39.40
C SER A 165 -10.31 -44.72 -40.31
N PRO A 166 -9.95 -45.04 -41.58
CA PRO A 166 -9.40 -44.06 -42.52
C PRO A 166 -10.27 -42.82 -42.73
N GLU A 167 -11.59 -42.96 -42.65
CA GLU A 167 -12.53 -41.83 -42.79
C GLU A 167 -12.40 -40.87 -41.60
N LYS A 168 -12.23 -41.44 -40.40
CA LYS A 168 -12.08 -40.66 -39.17
C LYS A 168 -10.76 -39.89 -39.11
N MET A 169 -9.73 -40.36 -39.81
CA MET A 169 -8.44 -39.66 -39.94
C MET A 169 -8.61 -38.28 -40.57
N ILE A 170 -9.49 -38.16 -41.57
CA ILE A 170 -9.76 -36.90 -42.26
C ILE A 170 -10.44 -35.91 -41.30
N GLU A 171 -11.38 -36.38 -40.50
CA GLU A 171 -12.12 -35.55 -39.54
C GLU A 171 -11.24 -34.99 -38.41
N ILE A 172 -10.21 -35.74 -37.97
CA ILE A 172 -9.36 -35.34 -36.84
C ILE A 172 -8.05 -34.67 -37.26
N GLN A 173 -7.83 -34.45 -38.55
CA GLN A 173 -6.56 -33.96 -39.08
C GLN A 173 -6.17 -32.59 -38.53
N ASP A 174 -7.15 -31.69 -38.37
CA ASP A 174 -6.92 -30.35 -37.80
C ASP A 174 -6.56 -30.41 -36.31
N ILE A 175 -7.17 -31.34 -35.57
CA ILE A 175 -6.86 -31.57 -34.15
C ILE A 175 -5.45 -32.14 -34.00
N LEU A 176 -5.06 -33.09 -34.86
CA LEU A 176 -3.70 -33.62 -34.88
C LEU A 176 -2.66 -32.56 -35.22
N LYS A 177 -2.99 -31.59 -36.09
CA LYS A 177 -2.11 -30.48 -36.41
C LYS A 177 -1.90 -29.56 -35.20
N GLN A 178 -2.97 -29.21 -34.49
CA GLN A 178 -2.87 -28.42 -33.26
C GLN A 178 -2.05 -29.10 -32.18
N LEU A 179 -2.18 -30.43 -32.03
CA LEU A 179 -1.37 -31.19 -31.07
C LEU A 179 0.13 -31.16 -31.42
N LYS A 180 0.48 -31.15 -32.71
CA LYS A 180 1.88 -31.06 -33.18
C LYS A 180 2.51 -29.68 -33.00
N GLU A 181 1.72 -28.64 -32.80
CA GLU A 181 2.24 -27.28 -32.53
C GLU A 181 2.74 -27.14 -31.09
N ASN A 182 2.41 -28.09 -30.21
CA ASN A 182 2.93 -28.12 -28.84
C ASN A 182 4.36 -28.71 -28.82
N PRO A 183 5.38 -27.96 -28.35
CA PRO A 183 6.77 -28.41 -28.34
C PRO A 183 7.02 -29.63 -27.42
N ASP A 184 6.10 -29.92 -26.51
CA ASP A 184 6.19 -31.03 -25.55
C ASP A 184 5.53 -32.33 -26.07
N ILE A 185 5.00 -32.34 -27.30
CA ILE A 185 4.30 -33.49 -27.89
C ILE A 185 5.13 -34.09 -29.05
N GLU A 186 5.53 -35.35 -28.89
CA GLU A 186 6.10 -36.16 -29.97
C GLU A 186 4.98 -36.96 -30.65
N TYR A 187 4.88 -36.87 -31.98
CA TYR A 187 3.91 -37.62 -32.79
C TYR A 187 4.63 -38.51 -33.80
N GLU A 188 4.30 -39.81 -33.79
CA GLU A 188 4.72 -40.78 -34.80
C GLU A 188 3.49 -41.45 -35.41
N GLN A 189 3.47 -41.58 -36.74
CA GLN A 189 2.43 -42.32 -37.46
C GLN A 189 2.99 -43.66 -37.91
N GLY A 190 2.53 -44.74 -37.27
CA GLY A 190 2.85 -46.09 -37.69
C GLY A 190 2.16 -46.45 -39.00
N ALA A 191 2.88 -47.10 -39.92
CA ALA A 191 2.29 -47.75 -41.08
C ALA A 191 1.93 -49.19 -40.68
N ASN A 192 0.72 -49.37 -40.15
CA ASN A 192 0.11 -50.70 -39.98
C ASN A 192 -0.88 -50.95 -41.12
#